data_AF-A0A7Z0JC19-F1
#
_entry.id   AF-A0A7Z0JC19-F1
#
_cell.length_a   1.000
_cell.length_b   1.000
_cell.length_c   1.000
_cell.angle_alpha   90.00
_cell.angle_beta   90.00
_cell.angle_gamma   90.00
#
_symmetry.space_group_name_H-M   'P 1'
#
loop_
_entity.id
_entity.type
_entity.pdbx_description
1 polymer ?
#
loop_
_entity_poly.entity_id
_entity_poly.type
_entity_poly.pdbx_seq_one_letter_code
_entity_poly.pdbx_strand_id
1 'polypeptide(L)'
;MSSDDNAHQGDQTPAPDLPDHVKETAIALVGAYADHNRDELDRVLPRAQADPEALTSELKVVAAFLSRRVQQTGVVWKPADSREAVARTVAEMLPPELEFAVSTAWEAHSVGEEETAERFTRGDPMVYVHMLAAFGAAIGLAVYKRAELVSILRQVMGLSEGD
;
A
#
# COMPACT_ATOMS: atom_id res chain seq x y z
N MET A 1 -7.31 40.63 -27.05
CA MET A 1 -8.32 40.58 -25.98
C MET A 1 -9.39 39.61 -26.46
N SER A 2 -9.67 38.45 -25.87
CA SER A 2 -9.29 37.74 -24.63
C SER A 2 -9.38 36.23 -24.96
N SER A 3 -8.36 35.42 -24.68
CA SER A 3 -8.23 34.54 -23.49
C SER A 3 -9.41 33.61 -23.25
N ASP A 4 -9.09 32.32 -23.34
CA ASP A 4 -9.80 31.12 -22.88
C ASP A 4 -10.61 31.30 -21.59
N ASP A 5 -11.72 30.56 -21.47
CA ASP A 5 -11.99 29.89 -20.21
C ASP A 5 -12.57 28.49 -20.46
N ASN A 6 -11.72 27.52 -20.16
CA ASN A 6 -11.88 26.10 -20.42
C ASN A 6 -12.04 25.44 -19.04
N ALA A 7 -13.27 25.36 -18.52
CA ALA A 7 -13.54 24.69 -17.25
C ALA A 7 -13.81 23.19 -17.49
N HIS A 8 -12.74 22.41 -17.63
CA HIS A 8 -12.81 20.96 -17.42
C HIS A 8 -13.11 20.73 -15.93
N GLN A 9 -14.38 20.47 -15.60
CA GLN A 9 -14.72 19.83 -14.34
C GLN A 9 -14.10 18.43 -14.37
N GLY A 10 -12.98 18.27 -13.65
CA GLY A 10 -12.40 16.97 -13.37
C GLY A 10 -13.43 16.15 -12.60
N ASP A 11 -14.03 15.21 -13.31
CA ASP A 11 -14.88 14.17 -12.75
C ASP A 11 -14.00 13.31 -11.83
N GLN A 12 -13.89 13.75 -10.56
CA GLN A 12 -13.35 12.92 -9.50
C GLN A 12 -14.42 11.88 -9.21
N THR A 13 -14.35 10.74 -9.90
CA THR A 13 -15.12 9.55 -9.54
C THR A 13 -14.95 9.34 -8.03
N PRO A 14 -16.02 9.40 -7.22
CA PRO A 14 -15.89 9.09 -5.81
C PRO A 14 -15.33 7.68 -5.71
N ALA A 15 -14.27 7.50 -4.92
CA ALA A 15 -13.78 6.17 -4.62
C ALA A 15 -14.98 5.33 -4.12
N PRO A 16 -15.10 4.06 -4.54
CA PRO A 16 -16.15 3.19 -4.03
C PRO A 16 -16.14 3.27 -2.51
N ASP A 17 -17.29 3.56 -1.90
CA ASP A 17 -17.39 3.64 -0.45
C ASP A 17 -17.30 2.23 0.12
N LEU A 18 -16.06 1.74 0.25
CA LEU A 18 -15.78 0.43 0.81
C LEU A 18 -16.03 0.48 2.32
N PRO A 19 -16.47 -0.64 2.91
CA PRO A 19 -16.75 -0.70 4.34
C PRO A 19 -15.55 -0.24 5.18
N ASP A 20 -15.82 0.51 6.25
CA ASP A 20 -14.77 1.03 7.14
C ASP A 20 -13.84 -0.06 7.66
N HIS A 21 -14.34 -1.29 7.88
CA HIS A 21 -13.51 -2.41 8.33
C HIS A 21 -12.42 -2.79 7.33
N VAL A 22 -12.63 -2.61 6.01
CA VAL A 22 -11.61 -2.86 4.98
C VAL A 22 -10.52 -1.80 5.07
N LYS A 23 -10.92 -0.53 5.21
CA LYS A 23 -10.00 0.60 5.36
C LYS A 23 -9.16 0.46 6.63
N GLU A 24 -9.80 0.12 7.75
CA GLU A 24 -9.12 -0.17 9.02
C GLU A 24 -8.13 -1.33 8.89
N THR A 25 -8.51 -2.40 8.18
CA THR A 25 -7.65 -3.56 7.95
C THR A 25 -6.44 -3.18 7.09
N ALA A 26 -6.62 -2.36 6.05
CA ALA A 26 -5.53 -1.85 5.21
C ALA A 26 -4.52 -1.04 6.04
N ILE A 27 -5.01 -0.11 6.86
CA ILE A 27 -4.16 0.70 7.74
C ILE A 27 -3.44 -0.17 8.76
N ALA A 28 -4.12 -1.16 9.34
CA ALA A 28 -3.54 -2.07 10.32
C ALA A 28 -2.41 -2.92 9.70
N LEU A 29 -2.58 -3.40 8.47
CA LEU A 29 -1.51 -4.12 7.75
C LEU A 29 -0.29 -3.23 7.48
N VAL A 30 -0.51 -2.02 6.95
CA VAL A 30 0.58 -1.05 6.73
C VAL A 30 1.27 -0.70 8.04
N GLY A 31 0.50 -0.51 9.12
CA GLY A 31 1.02 -0.25 10.46
C GLY A 31 1.86 -1.40 11.01
N ALA A 32 1.40 -2.64 10.87
CA ALA A 32 2.13 -3.83 11.31
C ALA A 32 3.49 -3.97 10.60
N TYR A 33 3.53 -3.71 9.29
CA TYR A 33 4.79 -3.66 8.55
C TYR A 33 5.68 -2.48 8.94
N ALA A 34 5.10 -1.29 9.13
CA ALA A 34 5.86 -0.11 9.53
C ALA A 34 6.48 -0.26 10.93
N ASP A 35 5.82 -1.01 11.82
CA ASP A 35 6.31 -1.35 13.16
C ASP A 35 7.21 -2.58 13.19
N HIS A 36 7.32 -3.30 12.06
CA HIS A 36 7.95 -4.61 12.00
C HIS A 36 7.42 -5.57 13.08
N ASN A 37 6.09 -5.53 13.28
CA ASN A 37 5.40 -6.24 14.34
C ASN A 37 4.65 -7.46 13.78
N ARG A 38 5.31 -8.61 13.84
CA ARG A 38 4.76 -9.88 13.35
C ARG A 38 3.50 -10.32 14.12
N ASP A 39 3.43 -10.09 15.43
CA ASP A 39 2.27 -10.46 16.23
C ASP A 39 1.01 -9.65 15.86
N GLU A 40 1.20 -8.38 15.48
CA GLU A 40 0.11 -7.55 14.97
C GLU A 40 -0.30 -7.99 13.56
N LEU A 41 0.69 -8.29 12.70
CA LEU A 41 0.42 -8.83 11.37
C LEU A 41 -0.43 -10.11 11.46
N ASP A 42 -0.01 -11.08 12.28
CA ASP A 42 -0.72 -12.35 12.50
C ASP A 42 -2.15 -12.15 13.03
N ARG A 43 -2.38 -11.10 13.83
CA ARG A 43 -3.72 -10.75 14.34
C ARG A 43 -4.63 -10.15 13.27
N VAL A 44 -4.09 -9.41 12.31
CA VAL A 44 -4.85 -8.74 11.26
C VAL A 44 -5.15 -9.68 10.08
N LEU A 45 -4.27 -10.67 9.82
CA LEU A 45 -4.38 -11.55 8.66
C LEU A 45 -5.71 -12.30 8.50
N PRO A 46 -6.40 -12.79 9.54
CA PRO A 46 -7.70 -13.43 9.37
C PRO A 46 -8.77 -12.50 8.77
N ARG A 47 -8.72 -11.20 9.11
CA ARG A 47 -9.63 -10.20 8.52
C ARG A 47 -9.25 -9.89 7.08
N ALA A 48 -7.96 -9.80 6.80
CA ALA A 48 -7.46 -9.57 5.45
C ALA A 48 -7.86 -10.69 4.48
N GLN A 49 -7.85 -11.94 4.95
CA GLN A 49 -8.27 -13.11 4.17
C GLN A 49 -9.77 -13.15 3.86
N ALA A 50 -10.60 -12.42 4.62
CA ALA A 50 -12.03 -12.39 4.39
C ALA A 50 -12.39 -11.56 3.14
N ASP A 51 -11.66 -10.45 2.90
CA ASP A 51 -11.96 -9.47 1.84
C ASP A 51 -10.71 -9.08 1.01
N PRO A 52 -9.95 -10.03 0.42
CA PRO A 52 -8.63 -9.73 -0.16
C PRO A 52 -8.68 -8.83 -1.40
N GLU A 53 -9.74 -8.88 -2.20
CA GLU A 53 -9.91 -8.02 -3.39
C GLU A 53 -10.22 -6.56 -3.03
N ALA A 54 -11.15 -6.35 -2.10
CA ALA A 54 -11.48 -5.03 -1.58
C ALA A 54 -10.26 -4.41 -0.90
N LEU A 55 -9.55 -5.20 -0.11
CA LEU A 55 -8.32 -4.79 0.56
C LEU A 55 -7.20 -4.44 -0.41
N THR A 56 -7.02 -5.22 -1.49
CA THR A 56 -6.07 -4.90 -2.55
C THR A 56 -6.39 -3.56 -3.19
N SER A 57 -7.68 -3.25 -3.40
CA SER A 57 -8.11 -1.99 -3.98
C SER A 57 -7.78 -0.80 -3.07
N GLU A 58 -8.04 -0.92 -1.76
CA GLU A 58 -7.66 0.10 -0.78
C GLU A 58 -6.14 0.29 -0.67
N LEU A 59 -5.38 -0.80 -0.67
CA LEU A 59 -3.91 -0.73 -0.62
C LEU A 59 -3.31 -0.09 -1.88
N LYS A 60 -3.95 -0.23 -3.06
CA LYS A 60 -3.57 0.52 -4.27
C LYS A 60 -3.79 2.02 -4.11
N VAL A 61 -4.89 2.44 -3.47
CA VAL A 61 -5.15 3.87 -3.15
C VAL A 61 -4.07 4.40 -2.20
N VAL A 62 -3.74 3.66 -1.15
CA VAL A 62 -2.65 4.00 -0.22
C VAL A 62 -1.30 4.13 -0.95
N ALA A 63 -0.95 3.13 -1.78
CA ALA A 63 0.28 3.13 -2.55
C ALA A 63 0.39 4.33 -3.50
N ALA A 64 -0.70 4.69 -4.19
CA ALA A 64 -0.76 5.83 -5.09
C ALA A 64 -0.63 7.17 -4.34
N PHE A 65 -1.33 7.31 -3.21
CA PHE A 65 -1.24 8.48 -2.34
C PHE A 65 0.20 8.71 -1.84
N LEU A 66 0.82 7.67 -1.28
CA LEU A 66 2.17 7.79 -0.73
C LEU A 66 3.21 8.01 -1.82
N SER A 67 3.08 7.36 -2.98
CA SER A 67 3.96 7.61 -4.13
C SER A 67 3.93 9.07 -4.57
N ARG A 68 2.73 9.67 -4.64
CA ARG A 68 2.58 11.10 -4.93
C ARG A 68 3.20 11.97 -3.83
N ARG A 69 3.07 11.57 -2.57
CA ARG A 69 3.65 12.31 -1.45
C ARG A 69 5.18 12.33 -1.53
N VAL A 70 5.82 11.20 -1.80
CA VAL A 70 7.28 11.10 -2.00
C VAL A 70 7.75 12.07 -3.08
N GLN A 71 7.08 12.08 -4.24
CA GLN A 71 7.39 13.00 -5.34
C GLN A 71 7.29 14.48 -4.92
N GLN A 72 6.31 14.84 -4.09
CA GLN A 72 6.12 16.22 -3.60
C GLN A 72 7.17 16.66 -2.57
N THR A 73 7.70 15.73 -1.78
CA THR A 73 8.71 16.04 -0.75
C THR A 73 10.13 16.20 -1.30
N GLY A 74 10.35 15.86 -2.58
CA GLY A 74 11.67 15.89 -3.21
C GLY A 74 12.56 14.70 -2.84
N VAL A 75 12.04 13.71 -2.11
CA VAL A 75 12.74 12.44 -1.87
C VAL A 75 12.88 11.70 -3.20
N VAL A 76 14.13 11.36 -3.56
CA VAL A 76 14.41 10.55 -4.74
C VAL A 76 14.14 9.09 -4.40
N TRP A 77 13.14 8.50 -5.06
CA TRP A 77 12.75 7.10 -4.88
C TRP A 77 12.80 6.37 -6.22
N LYS A 78 13.87 5.59 -6.44
CA LYS A 78 14.06 4.82 -7.68
C LYS A 78 13.43 3.44 -7.55
N PRO A 79 13.15 2.75 -8.68
CA PRO A 79 12.67 1.37 -8.65
C PRO A 79 13.60 0.40 -7.88
N ALA A 80 14.91 0.63 -7.91
CA ALA A 80 15.86 -0.15 -7.11
C ALA A 80 15.68 0.06 -5.60
N ASP A 81 15.53 1.31 -5.16
CA ASP A 81 15.29 1.66 -3.75
C ASP A 81 13.99 1.01 -3.27
N SER A 82 12.97 1.03 -4.13
CA SER A 82 11.68 0.41 -3.89
C SER A 82 11.76 -1.10 -3.68
N ARG A 83 12.57 -1.80 -4.50
CA ARG A 83 12.77 -3.26 -4.40
C ARG A 83 13.47 -3.64 -3.10
N GLU A 84 14.57 -2.96 -2.79
CA GLU A 84 15.32 -3.18 -1.54
C GLU A 84 14.46 -2.88 -0.31
N ALA A 85 13.69 -1.79 -0.33
CA ALA A 85 12.86 -1.40 0.79
C ALA A 85 11.72 -2.40 1.05
N VAL A 86 11.06 -2.91 0.02
CA VAL A 86 10.02 -3.96 0.19
C VAL A 86 10.64 -5.25 0.71
N ALA A 87 11.73 -5.74 0.10
CA ALA A 87 12.41 -6.95 0.55
C ALA A 87 12.81 -6.87 2.04
N ARG A 88 13.38 -5.73 2.47
CA ARG A 88 13.70 -5.48 3.88
C ARG A 88 12.47 -5.42 4.78
N THR A 89 11.36 -4.88 4.29
CA THR A 89 10.11 -4.73 5.06
C THR A 89 9.43 -6.08 5.31
N VAL A 90 9.54 -7.02 4.37
CA VAL A 90 8.95 -8.36 4.50
C VAL A 90 9.86 -9.38 5.17
N ALA A 91 11.18 -9.13 5.18
CA ALA A 91 12.17 -9.99 5.81
C ALA A 91 11.77 -10.33 7.25
N GLU A 92 11.81 -11.61 7.63
CA GLU A 92 11.49 -12.10 8.99
C GLU A 92 10.04 -11.90 9.46
N MET A 93 9.23 -11.13 8.72
CA MET A 93 7.80 -10.91 8.96
C MET A 93 6.94 -12.01 8.35
N LEU A 94 7.41 -12.61 7.25
CA LEU A 94 6.69 -13.62 6.49
C LEU A 94 7.42 -14.98 6.52
N PRO A 95 6.71 -16.09 6.30
CA PRO A 95 7.34 -17.36 5.98
C PRO A 95 8.24 -17.21 4.72
N PRO A 96 9.37 -17.94 4.63
CA PRO A 96 10.34 -17.76 3.55
C PRO A 96 9.74 -17.86 2.13
N GLU A 97 8.80 -18.77 1.92
CA GLU A 97 8.15 -18.96 0.62
C GLU A 97 7.31 -17.74 0.22
N LEU A 98 6.65 -17.12 1.19
CA LEU A 98 5.82 -15.94 0.98
C LEU A 98 6.67 -14.66 0.87
N GLU A 99 7.73 -14.55 1.67
CA GLU A 99 8.74 -13.49 1.56
C GLU A 99 9.33 -13.43 0.14
N PHE A 100 9.72 -14.60 -0.38
CA PHE A 100 10.21 -14.74 -1.75
C PHE A 100 9.14 -14.32 -2.77
N ALA A 101 7.92 -14.87 -2.65
CA ALA A 101 6.83 -14.56 -3.58
C ALA A 101 6.52 -13.06 -3.63
N VAL A 102 6.45 -12.39 -2.47
CA VAL A 102 6.19 -10.95 -2.37
C VAL A 102 7.33 -10.14 -2.99
N SER A 103 8.58 -10.46 -2.65
CA SER A 103 9.74 -9.71 -3.15
C SER A 103 9.88 -9.82 -4.68
N THR A 104 9.68 -11.01 -5.24
CA THR A 104 9.77 -11.23 -6.69
C THR A 104 8.56 -10.67 -7.43
N ALA A 105 7.35 -10.78 -6.88
CA ALA A 105 6.17 -10.14 -7.45
C ALA A 105 6.33 -8.61 -7.48
N TRP A 106 6.86 -8.01 -6.41
CA TRP A 106 7.12 -6.57 -6.37
C TRP A 106 8.18 -6.14 -7.38
N GLU A 107 9.25 -6.91 -7.53
CA GLU A 107 10.29 -6.62 -8.51
C GLU A 107 9.70 -6.52 -9.92
N ALA A 108 8.92 -7.51 -10.35
CA ALA A 108 8.24 -7.51 -11.65
C ALA A 108 7.23 -6.36 -11.77
N HIS A 109 6.39 -6.15 -10.75
CA HIS A 109 5.40 -5.08 -10.72
C HIS A 109 6.04 -3.69 -10.85
N SER A 110 7.15 -3.45 -10.13
CA SER A 110 7.84 -2.16 -10.08
C SER A 110 8.44 -1.70 -11.41
N VAL A 111 8.63 -2.63 -12.36
CA VAL A 111 9.12 -2.34 -13.72
C VAL A 111 8.03 -2.48 -14.79
N GLY A 112 6.77 -2.69 -14.39
CA GLY A 112 5.61 -2.79 -15.28
C GLY A 112 5.38 -4.17 -15.89
N GLU A 113 6.05 -5.22 -15.39
CA GLU A 113 5.83 -6.61 -15.84
C GLU A 113 4.68 -7.27 -15.06
N GLU A 114 3.46 -6.78 -15.27
CA GLU A 114 2.27 -7.24 -14.51
C GLU A 114 1.97 -8.74 -14.69
N GLU A 115 2.08 -9.28 -15.90
CA GLU A 115 1.86 -10.72 -16.16
C GLU A 115 2.90 -11.58 -15.42
N THR A 116 4.15 -11.11 -15.34
CA THR A 116 5.20 -11.78 -14.57
C THR A 116 4.89 -11.72 -13.07
N ALA A 117 4.48 -10.56 -12.55
CA ALA A 117 4.10 -10.39 -11.15
C ALA A 117 2.94 -11.32 -10.76
N GLU A 118 1.90 -11.41 -11.59
CA GLU A 118 0.75 -12.31 -11.39
C GLU A 118 1.17 -13.80 -11.34
N ARG A 119 2.14 -14.22 -12.15
CA ARG A 119 2.62 -15.62 -12.10
C ARG A 119 3.28 -15.96 -10.76
N PHE A 120 3.94 -15.00 -10.12
CA PHE A 120 4.57 -15.21 -8.81
C PHE A 120 3.57 -15.30 -7.66
N THR A 121 2.37 -14.74 -7.80
CA THR A 121 1.31 -14.90 -6.79
C THR A 121 0.69 -16.30 -6.81
N ARG A 122 0.84 -17.06 -7.91
CA ARG A 122 0.21 -18.39 -8.11
C ARG A 122 -1.31 -18.39 -7.84
N GLY A 123 -1.96 -17.25 -8.03
CA GLY A 123 -3.39 -17.09 -7.75
C GLY A 123 -3.73 -16.89 -6.28
N ASP A 124 -2.75 -16.77 -5.37
CA ASP A 124 -2.99 -16.38 -3.98
C ASP A 124 -3.09 -14.83 -3.89
N PRO A 125 -4.28 -14.27 -3.63
CA PRO A 125 -4.45 -12.83 -3.55
C PRO A 125 -3.74 -12.21 -2.33
N MET A 126 -3.42 -13.00 -1.31
CA MET A 126 -2.70 -12.50 -0.13
C MET A 126 -1.27 -12.06 -0.46
N VAL A 127 -0.63 -12.66 -1.48
CA VAL A 127 0.70 -12.20 -1.94
C VAL A 127 0.64 -10.72 -2.35
N TYR A 128 -0.41 -10.33 -3.09
CA TYR A 128 -0.57 -8.96 -3.56
C TYR A 128 -0.94 -8.00 -2.42
N VAL A 129 -1.75 -8.46 -1.45
CA VAL A 129 -2.06 -7.72 -0.21
C VAL A 129 -0.78 -7.44 0.58
N HIS A 130 0.04 -8.46 0.85
CA HIS A 130 1.30 -8.31 1.56
C HIS A 130 2.27 -7.38 0.81
N MET A 131 2.36 -7.56 -0.52
CA MET A 131 3.19 -6.74 -1.39
C MET A 131 2.85 -5.25 -1.28
N LEU A 132 1.57 -4.89 -1.44
CA LEU A 132 1.15 -3.50 -1.39
C LEU A 132 1.23 -2.91 0.03
N ALA A 133 0.92 -3.69 1.07
CA ALA A 133 1.02 -3.24 2.45
C ALA A 133 2.48 -2.98 2.86
N ALA A 134 3.39 -3.88 2.50
CA ALA A 134 4.82 -3.72 2.73
C ALA A 134 5.39 -2.53 1.95
N PHE A 135 4.98 -2.36 0.68
CA PHE A 135 5.35 -1.17 -0.07
C PHE A 135 4.82 0.11 0.59
N GLY A 136 3.55 0.15 0.97
CA GLY A 136 2.94 1.28 1.66
C GLY A 136 3.67 1.65 2.95
N ALA A 137 4.08 0.66 3.74
CA ALA A 137 4.90 0.89 4.92
C ALA A 137 6.28 1.48 4.56
N ALA A 138 6.99 0.84 3.63
CA ALA A 138 8.33 1.25 3.22
C ALA A 138 8.37 2.67 2.67
N ILE A 139 7.50 2.99 1.71
CA ILE A 139 7.44 4.31 1.09
C ILE A 139 6.84 5.36 2.04
N GLY A 140 5.91 4.97 2.90
CA GLY A 140 5.34 5.85 3.92
C GLY A 140 6.38 6.30 4.94
N LEU A 141 7.22 5.38 5.42
CA LEU A 141 8.32 5.67 6.34
C LEU A 141 9.44 6.51 5.72
N ALA A 142 9.51 6.61 4.39
CA ALA A 142 10.44 7.50 3.71
C ALA A 142 10.05 8.99 3.84
N VAL A 143 8.78 9.30 4.14
CA VAL A 143 8.26 10.68 4.18
C VAL A 143 7.53 11.05 5.47
N TYR A 144 7.17 10.07 6.29
CA TYR A 144 6.47 10.29 7.56
C TYR A 144 7.15 9.53 8.68
N LYS A 145 7.05 10.06 9.91
CA LYS A 145 7.30 9.24 11.09
C LYS A 145 6.19 8.20 11.24
N ARG A 146 6.50 7.08 11.91
CA ARG A 146 5.54 5.98 12.16
C ARG A 146 4.16 6.46 12.65
N ALA A 147 4.12 7.28 13.70
CA ALA A 147 2.86 7.73 14.29
C ALA A 147 2.07 8.64 13.33
N GLU A 148 2.78 9.46 12.56
CA GLU A 148 2.20 10.35 11.56
C GLU A 148 1.65 9.55 10.37
N LEU A 149 2.34 8.50 9.93
CA LEU A 149 1.91 7.65 8.82
C LEU A 149 0.50 7.09 9.07
N VAL A 150 0.28 6.44 10.21
CA VAL A 150 -1.03 5.86 10.54
C VAL A 150 -2.12 6.94 10.62
N SER A 151 -1.81 8.09 11.24
CA SER A 151 -2.75 9.22 11.34
C SER A 151 -3.15 9.75 9.95
N ILE A 152 -2.17 9.95 9.07
CA ILE A 152 -2.40 10.44 7.70
C ILE A 152 -3.23 9.43 6.89
N LEU A 153 -2.94 8.13 7.01
CA LEU A 153 -3.70 7.12 6.29
C LEU A 153 -5.17 7.09 6.74
N ARG A 154 -5.46 7.25 8.04
CA ARG A 154 -6.85 7.39 8.53
C ARG A 154 -7.56 8.58 7.88
N GLN A 155 -6.92 9.74 7.86
CA GLN A 155 -7.47 10.96 7.26
C GLN A 155 -7.73 10.78 5.76
N VAL A 156 -6.77 10.21 5.01
CA VAL A 156 -6.89 10.00 3.55
C VAL A 156 -7.98 8.99 3.21
N MET A 157 -8.18 7.98 4.06
CA MET A 157 -9.22 6.96 3.88
C MET A 157 -10.58 7.40 4.43
N GLY A 158 -10.70 8.63 4.95
CA GLY A 158 -11.97 9.15 5.48
C GLY A 158 -12.43 8.49 6.78
N LEU A 159 -11.55 7.76 7.47
CA LEU A 159 -11.82 7.24 8.80
C LEU A 159 -11.63 8.40 9.79
N SER A 160 -12.73 8.83 10.42
CA SER A 160 -12.67 9.88 11.43
C SER A 160 -11.64 9.52 12.51
N GLU A 161 -10.91 10.53 12.99
CA GLU A 161 -10.20 10.39 14.27
C GLU A 161 -11.30 10.13 15.30
N GLY A 162 -11.39 8.88 15.79
CA GLY A 162 -12.37 8.53 16.80
C GLY A 162 -12.20 9.45 18.01
N ASP A 163 -13.30 10.09 18.42
CA ASP A 163 -13.45 10.76 19.71
C ASP A 163 -13.07 9.84 20.88
#